data_AF-A0A855NCP3-F1
#
_entry.id   AF-A0A855NCP3-F1
#
_cell.length_a   1.000
_cell.length_b   1.000
_cell.length_c   1.000
_cell.angle_alpha   90.00
_cell.angle_beta   90.00
_cell.angle_gamma   90.00
#
_symmetry.space_group_name_H-M   'P 1'
#
loop_
_entity.id
_entity.type
_entity.pdbx_description
1 polymer ?
#
loop_
_entity_poly.entity_id
_entity_poly.type
_entity_poly.pdbx_seq_one_letter_code
_entity_poly.pdbx_strand_id
1 'polypeptide(L)'
;MKKTRHHIYLTEADDRILRQLSDKRNQSRSAIVRKLLQTQKYKDNLKEIETNNRIIGSYLKEFSHIGTNINQIAYHLNANITDHEEAKTDFEKNIVKLMQIVKELNEKIDTLKIKINVPHIKTPSNIKERD
;
A
#
# COMPACT_ATOMS: atom_id res chain seq x y z
N MET A 1 28.15 -1.37 -0.55
CA MET A 1 28.04 -2.68 0.16
C MET A 1 29.25 -3.54 -0.18
N LYS A 2 29.87 -4.13 0.84
CA LYS A 2 30.94 -5.12 0.67
C LYS A 2 30.37 -6.34 -0.07
N LYS A 3 31.08 -6.83 -1.10
CA LYS A 3 30.68 -8.01 -1.88
C LYS A 3 31.53 -9.21 -1.44
N THR A 4 30.87 -10.30 -1.11
CA THR A 4 31.51 -11.59 -0.76
C THR A 4 31.25 -12.60 -1.86
N ARG A 5 32.22 -13.49 -2.12
CA ARG A 5 32.07 -14.59 -3.07
C ARG A 5 31.37 -15.74 -2.37
N HIS A 6 30.30 -16.26 -2.99
CA HIS A 6 29.58 -17.44 -2.54
C HIS A 6 29.50 -18.43 -3.68
N HIS A 7 29.67 -19.72 -3.38
CA HIS A 7 29.41 -20.80 -4.31
C HIS A 7 27.97 -21.27 -4.15
N ILE A 8 27.28 -21.45 -5.27
CA ILE A 8 25.94 -22.02 -5.32
C ILE A 8 25.96 -23.19 -6.29
N TYR A 9 25.32 -24.29 -5.89
CA TYR A 9 25.13 -25.44 -6.77
C TYR A 9 23.85 -25.22 -7.58
N LEU A 10 23.94 -25.42 -8.88
CA LEU A 10 22.82 -25.34 -9.82
C LEU A 10 22.78 -26.64 -10.61
N THR A 11 21.58 -27.09 -10.96
CA THR A 11 21.45 -28.15 -11.96
C THR A 11 21.86 -27.61 -13.34
N GLU A 12 22.16 -28.50 -14.28
CA GLU A 12 22.46 -28.07 -15.66
C GLU A 12 21.30 -27.33 -16.32
N ALA A 13 20.06 -27.67 -15.95
CA ALA A 13 18.86 -26.98 -16.42
C ALA A 13 18.83 -25.54 -15.87
N ASP A 14 19.09 -25.37 -14.57
CA ASP A 14 19.09 -24.05 -13.92
C ASP A 14 20.21 -23.14 -14.42
N ASP A 15 21.43 -23.65 -14.64
CA ASP A 15 22.52 -22.84 -15.20
C ASP A 15 22.20 -22.40 -16.64
N ARG A 16 21.55 -23.26 -17.44
CA ARG A 16 21.05 -22.88 -18.78
C ARG A 16 20.07 -21.71 -18.71
N ILE A 17 19.09 -21.79 -17.82
CA ILE A 17 18.10 -20.72 -17.61
C ILE A 17 18.80 -19.43 -17.14
N LEU A 18 19.72 -19.53 -16.18
CA LEU A 18 20.43 -18.38 -15.64
C LEU A 18 21.30 -17.67 -16.69
N ARG A 19 21.94 -18.44 -17.60
CA ARG A 19 22.68 -17.89 -18.75
C ARG A 19 21.75 -17.17 -19.71
N GLN A 20 20.67 -17.80 -20.13
CA GLN A 20 19.68 -17.18 -21.03
C GLN A 20 19.14 -15.86 -20.44
N LEU A 21 18.85 -15.83 -19.14
CA LEU A 21 18.40 -14.61 -18.45
C LEU A 21 19.48 -13.53 -18.35
N SER A 22 20.72 -13.94 -18.12
CA SER A 22 21.90 -13.06 -18.10
C SER A 22 22.06 -12.36 -19.45
N ASP A 23 21.99 -13.14 -20.54
CA ASP A 23 22.18 -12.65 -21.91
C ASP A 23 21.02 -11.76 -22.34
N LYS A 24 19.78 -12.22 -22.15
CA LYS A 24 18.56 -11.45 -22.50
C LYS A 24 18.50 -10.08 -21.83
N ARG A 25 19.03 -9.95 -20.60
CA ARG A 25 18.98 -8.72 -19.82
C ARG A 25 20.28 -7.91 -19.88
N ASN A 26 21.31 -8.41 -20.56
CA ASN A 26 22.65 -7.87 -20.57
C ASN A 26 23.19 -7.59 -19.14
N GLN A 27 23.09 -8.59 -18.26
CA GLN A 27 23.53 -8.47 -16.87
C GLN A 27 24.28 -9.72 -16.42
N SER A 28 25.31 -9.56 -15.59
CA SER A 28 26.01 -10.71 -15.02
C SER A 28 25.06 -11.68 -14.29
N ARG A 29 25.33 -12.98 -14.35
CA ARG A 29 24.61 -14.03 -13.59
C ARG A 29 24.47 -13.68 -12.11
N SER A 30 25.51 -13.16 -11.46
CA SER A 30 25.45 -12.72 -10.06
C SER A 30 24.50 -11.53 -9.84
N ALA A 31 24.32 -10.65 -10.83
CA ALA A 31 23.33 -9.57 -10.74
C ALA A 31 21.90 -10.12 -10.85
N ILE A 32 21.66 -11.11 -11.70
CA ILE A 32 20.37 -11.80 -11.80
C ILE A 32 20.03 -12.47 -10.47
N VAL A 33 20.96 -13.25 -9.90
CA VAL A 33 20.77 -13.91 -8.58
C VAL A 33 20.53 -12.88 -7.48
N ARG A 34 21.28 -11.77 -7.43
CA ARG A 34 21.01 -10.70 -6.45
C ARG A 34 19.62 -10.09 -6.59
N LYS A 35 19.15 -9.85 -7.82
CA LYS A 35 17.79 -9.36 -8.07
C LYS A 35 16.73 -10.37 -7.61
N LEU A 36 16.96 -11.66 -7.81
CA LEU A 36 16.10 -12.73 -7.31
C LEU A 36 16.03 -12.74 -5.77
N LEU A 37 17.17 -12.59 -5.10
CA LEU A 37 17.23 -12.47 -3.64
C LEU A 37 16.52 -11.19 -3.15
N GLN A 38 16.62 -10.10 -3.90
CA GLN A 38 15.89 -8.86 -3.60
C GLN A 38 14.38 -9.01 -3.82
N THR A 39 13.93 -9.78 -4.82
CA THR A 39 12.49 -10.09 -4.98
C THR A 39 11.88 -10.80 -3.79
N GLN A 40 12.65 -11.58 -3.02
CA GLN A 40 12.14 -12.13 -1.77
C GLN A 40 11.80 -11.01 -0.76
N LYS A 41 12.66 -10.00 -0.62
CA LYS A 41 12.37 -8.81 0.21
C LYS A 41 11.16 -8.04 -0.30
N TYR A 42 11.00 -7.93 -1.63
CA TYR A 42 9.83 -7.28 -2.21
C TYR A 42 8.54 -8.07 -1.98
N LYS A 43 8.57 -9.41 -1.87
CA LYS A 43 7.39 -10.21 -1.51
C LYS A 43 6.89 -9.92 -0.11
N ASP A 44 7.80 -9.76 0.85
CA ASP A 44 7.41 -9.43 2.24
C ASP A 44 6.77 -8.03 2.30
N ASN A 45 7.38 -7.05 1.62
CA ASN A 45 6.79 -5.72 1.48
C ASN A 45 5.43 -5.75 0.76
N LEU A 46 5.26 -6.60 -0.25
CA LEU A 46 4.00 -6.75 -0.98
C LEU A 46 2.88 -7.26 -0.07
N LYS A 47 3.16 -8.25 0.78
CA LYS A 47 2.20 -8.75 1.79
C LYS A 47 1.80 -7.66 2.79
N GLU A 48 2.76 -6.83 3.17
CA GLU A 48 2.50 -5.68 4.05
C GLU A 48 1.58 -4.65 3.37
N ILE A 49 1.84 -4.34 2.08
CA ILE A 49 0.99 -3.47 1.27
C ILE A 49 -0.42 -4.05 1.09
N GLU A 50 -0.55 -5.35 0.79
CA GLU A 50 -1.85 -6.03 0.68
C GLU A 50 -2.65 -5.95 1.99
N THR A 51 -1.97 -6.13 3.12
CA THR A 51 -2.57 -6.01 4.45
C THR A 51 -3.06 -4.58 4.68
N ASN A 52 -2.26 -3.58 4.36
CA ASN A 52 -2.64 -2.17 4.48
C ASN A 52 -3.80 -1.79 3.56
N ASN A 53 -3.81 -2.26 2.31
CA ASN A 53 -4.90 -2.04 1.38
C ASN A 53 -6.23 -2.61 1.91
N ARG A 54 -6.19 -3.78 2.56
CA ARG A 54 -7.37 -4.37 3.21
C ARG A 54 -7.90 -3.47 4.33
N ILE A 55 -7.01 -2.92 5.16
CA ILE A 55 -7.37 -2.00 6.24
C ILE A 55 -7.99 -0.71 5.68
N ILE A 56 -7.37 -0.12 4.65
CA ILE A 56 -7.92 1.06 3.96
C ILE A 56 -9.30 0.76 3.38
N GLY A 57 -9.49 -0.41 2.74
CA GLY A 57 -10.79 -0.83 2.23
C GLY A 57 -11.87 -0.92 3.32
N SER A 58 -11.52 -1.42 4.51
CA SER A 58 -12.43 -1.42 5.66
C SER A 58 -12.82 0.00 6.10
N TYR A 59 -11.86 0.92 6.13
CA TYR A 59 -12.13 2.32 6.47
C TYR A 59 -13.00 3.04 5.43
N LEU A 60 -12.77 2.82 4.14
CA LEU A 60 -13.62 3.37 3.09
C LEU A 60 -15.07 2.89 3.24
N LYS A 61 -15.27 1.64 3.67
CA LYS A 61 -16.61 1.12 3.97
C LYS A 61 -17.26 1.83 5.16
N GLU A 62 -16.51 2.06 6.23
CA GLU A 62 -17.01 2.85 7.38
C GLU A 62 -17.35 4.28 6.99
N PHE A 63 -16.51 4.95 6.19
CA PHE A 63 -16.82 6.28 5.66
C PHE A 63 -18.08 6.29 4.78
N SER A 64 -18.29 5.26 3.97
CA SER A 64 -19.52 5.13 3.20
C SER A 64 -20.75 5.03 4.11
N HIS A 65 -20.70 4.24 5.18
CA HIS A 65 -21.79 4.14 6.15
C HIS A 65 -22.07 5.47 6.83
N ILE A 66 -21.02 6.18 7.23
CA ILE A 66 -21.12 7.52 7.81
C ILE A 66 -21.79 8.49 6.82
N GLY A 67 -21.35 8.50 5.55
CA GLY A 67 -21.94 9.35 4.52
C GLY A 67 -23.42 9.06 4.29
N THR A 68 -23.82 7.78 4.28
CA THR A 68 -25.23 7.38 4.23
C THR A 68 -26.02 7.93 5.42
N ASN A 69 -25.48 7.81 6.63
CA ASN A 69 -26.14 8.32 7.84
C ASN A 69 -26.29 9.85 7.81
N ILE A 70 -25.26 10.59 7.35
CA ILE A 70 -25.33 12.05 7.17
C ILE A 70 -26.40 12.43 6.15
N ASN A 71 -26.45 11.73 5.01
CA ASN A 71 -27.46 11.99 3.99
C ASN A 71 -28.88 11.73 4.51
N GLN A 72 -29.07 10.68 5.31
CA GLN A 72 -30.35 10.40 5.95
C GLN A 72 -30.74 11.50 6.93
N ILE A 73 -29.81 11.98 7.76
CA ILE A 73 -30.06 13.08 8.69
C ILE A 73 -30.41 14.36 7.92
N ALA A 74 -29.67 14.71 6.87
CA ALA A 74 -29.96 15.87 6.03
C ALA A 74 -31.33 15.76 5.34
N TYR A 75 -31.71 14.56 4.88
CA TYR A 75 -33.02 14.30 4.32
C TYR A 75 -34.14 14.49 5.35
N HIS A 76 -33.99 13.94 6.57
CA HIS A 76 -34.96 14.11 7.65
C HIS A 76 -35.05 15.56 8.12
N LEU A 77 -33.93 16.28 8.19
CA LEU A 77 -33.89 17.70 8.50
C LEU A 77 -34.62 18.54 7.44
N ASN A 78 -34.42 18.25 6.15
CA ASN A 78 -35.12 18.93 5.06
C ASN A 78 -36.62 18.61 5.00
N ALA A 79 -37.03 17.43 5.48
CA ALA A 79 -38.43 16.98 5.44
C ALA A 79 -39.28 17.45 6.65
N ASN A 80 -38.67 17.75 7.80
CA ASN A 80 -39.36 17.98 9.08
C ASN A 80 -39.12 19.36 9.72
N ILE A 81 -38.96 20.42 8.92
CA ILE A 81 -38.86 21.79 9.48
C ILE A 81 -40.23 22.24 10.01
N THR A 82 -40.51 21.83 11.25
CA THR A 82 -41.53 22.40 12.13
C THR A 82 -40.97 22.63 13.55
N ASP A 83 -39.85 22.01 13.94
CA ASP A 83 -39.18 22.26 15.23
C ASP A 83 -37.63 22.19 15.12
N HIS A 84 -36.95 23.31 15.39
CA HIS A 84 -35.58 23.58 14.89
C HIS A 84 -34.45 23.15 15.84
N GLU A 85 -34.74 22.94 17.12
CA GLU A 85 -33.74 22.76 18.19
C GLU A 85 -33.30 21.31 18.39
N GLU A 86 -34.24 20.36 18.37
CA GLU A 86 -33.95 18.94 18.64
C GLU A 86 -33.11 18.31 17.51
N ALA A 87 -33.49 18.59 16.27
CA ALA A 87 -32.82 18.05 15.10
C ALA A 87 -31.41 18.63 14.90
N LYS A 88 -31.20 19.89 15.31
CA LYS A 88 -29.87 20.52 15.38
C LYS A 88 -29.01 19.86 16.46
N THR A 89 -29.58 19.58 17.62
CA THR A 89 -28.87 18.93 18.74
C THR A 89 -28.40 17.51 18.38
N ASP A 90 -29.24 16.73 17.70
CA ASP A 90 -28.88 15.39 17.23
C ASP A 90 -27.85 15.42 16.09
N PHE A 91 -27.92 16.40 15.19
CA PHE A 91 -26.89 16.62 14.18
C PHE A 91 -25.53 16.95 14.81
N GLU A 92 -25.49 17.87 15.77
CA GLU A 92 -24.27 18.25 16.49
C GLU A 92 -23.65 17.05 17.22
N LYS A 93 -24.45 16.23 17.93
CA LYS A 93 -23.96 14.99 18.56
C LYS A 93 -23.35 14.02 17.57
N ASN A 94 -23.97 13.85 16.40
CA ASN A 94 -23.48 12.93 15.37
C ASN A 94 -22.19 13.43 14.72
N ILE A 95 -22.04 14.74 14.50
CA ILE A 95 -20.79 15.34 14.02
C ILE A 95 -19.66 15.15 15.03
N VAL A 96 -19.93 15.32 16.32
CA VAL A 96 -18.94 15.08 17.38
C VAL A 96 -18.49 13.62 17.40
N LYS A 97 -19.43 12.67 17.31
CA LYS A 97 -19.11 11.24 17.20
C LYS A 97 -18.25 10.93 15.96
N LEU A 98 -18.57 11.55 14.83
CA LEU A 98 -17.80 11.40 13.61
C LEU A 98 -16.36 11.91 13.77
N MET A 99 -16.17 13.10 14.35
CA MET A 99 -14.84 13.64 14.61
C MET A 99 -14.02 12.71 15.51
N GLN A 100 -14.66 12.07 16.50
CA GLN A 100 -14.00 11.10 17.37
C GLN A 100 -13.53 9.87 16.60
N ILE A 101 -14.39 9.29 15.76
CA ILE A 101 -14.06 8.13 14.92
C ILE A 101 -12.91 8.46 13.96
N VAL A 102 -12.97 9.63 13.29
CA VAL A 102 -11.90 10.10 12.39
C VAL A 102 -10.56 10.23 13.12
N LYS A 103 -10.57 10.72 14.36
CA LYS A 103 -9.36 10.87 15.18
C LYS A 103 -8.75 9.51 15.53
N GLU A 104 -9.54 8.55 16.00
CA GLU A 104 -9.08 7.18 16.28
C GLU A 104 -8.54 6.48 15.02
N LEU A 105 -9.14 6.78 13.87
CA LEU A 105 -8.71 6.31 12.56
C LEU A 105 -7.33 6.84 12.17
N ASN A 106 -7.09 8.15 12.35
CA ASN A 106 -5.79 8.77 12.08
C ASN A 106 -4.68 8.21 12.97
N GLU A 107 -4.97 7.99 14.26
CA GLU A 107 -4.01 7.38 15.20
C GLU A 107 -3.64 5.94 14.79
N LYS A 108 -4.62 5.17 14.31
CA LYS A 108 -4.39 3.82 13.76
C LYS A 108 -3.60 3.86 12.44
N ILE A 109 -3.85 4.83 11.56
CA ILE A 109 -3.08 4.99 10.31
C ILE A 109 -1.61 5.31 10.60
N ASP A 110 -1.33 6.16 11.59
CA ASP A 110 0.05 6.52 11.94
C ASP A 110 0.84 5.35 12.55
N THR A 111 0.17 4.43 13.25
CA THR A 111 0.80 3.19 13.75
C THR A 111 1.00 2.14 12.66
N LEU A 112 0.18 2.16 11.61
CA LEU A 112 0.27 1.27 10.44
C LEU A 112 1.18 1.80 9.32
N LYS A 113 1.67 3.04 9.43
CA LYS A 113 2.62 3.61 8.47
C LYS A 113 3.93 2.82 8.49
N ILE A 114 4.08 1.97 7.49
CA ILE A 114 5.32 1.25 7.21
C ILE A 114 6.38 2.29 6.81
N LYS A 115 7.42 2.45 7.64
CA LYS A 115 8.62 3.19 7.24
C LYS A 115 9.42 2.31 6.28
N ILE A 116 9.09 2.39 5.00
CA ILE A 116 9.78 1.65 3.95
C ILE A 116 11.20 2.21 3.79
N ASN A 117 12.15 1.69 4.56
CA ASN A 117 13.56 2.03 4.44
C ASN A 117 14.20 1.17 3.34
N VAL A 118 13.73 1.36 2.11
CA VAL A 118 14.27 0.64 0.94
C VAL A 118 15.24 1.57 0.22
N PRO A 119 16.56 1.27 0.23
CA PRO A 119 17.51 2.01 -0.59
C PRO A 119 17.12 1.84 -2.05
N HIS A 120 16.70 2.94 -2.68
CA HIS A 120 16.34 2.98 -4.08
C HIS A 120 17.58 2.71 -4.90
N ILE A 121 17.63 1.55 -5.56
CA ILE A 121 18.67 1.26 -6.54
C ILE A 121 18.28 2.00 -7.81
N LYS A 122 19.17 2.88 -8.30
CA LYS A 122 18.96 3.67 -9.52
C LYS A 122 18.43 2.79 -10.64
N THR A 123 17.26 3.16 -11.17
CA THR A 123 16.72 2.62 -12.42
C THR A 123 17.79 2.80 -13.50
N PRO A 124 18.15 1.74 -14.25
CA PRO A 124 19.09 1.90 -15.35
C PRO A 124 18.48 2.87 -16.36
N SER A 125 19.19 3.98 -16.59
CA SER A 125 18.86 4.94 -17.63
C SER A 125 18.81 4.24 -18.98
N ASN A 126 17.73 4.49 -19.72
CA ASN A 126 17.42 3.93 -21.04
C ASN A 126 18.68 3.65 -21.88
N ILE A 127 18.74 2.41 -22.38
CA ILE A 127 19.60 2.04 -23.50
C ILE A 127 19.17 2.96 -24.65
N LYS A 128 20.02 3.92 -25.00
CA LYS A 128 19.89 4.61 -26.28
C LYS A 128 19.98 3.55 -27.36
N GLU A 129 18.89 3.36 -28.10
CA GLU A 129 18.92 2.72 -29.42
C GLU A 129 20.05 3.40 -30.20
N ARG A 130 21.03 2.59 -30.61
CA ARG A 130 21.98 2.98 -31.63
C ARG A 130 21.46 2.36 -32.91
N ASP A 131 21.04 3.24 -33.81
CA ASP A 131 20.85 2.98 -35.24
C ASP A 131 22.12 2.36 -35.86
#